data_AF-A0AB37DIW3-F1
#
_entry.id   AF-A0AB37DIW3-F1
#
_cell.length_a   1.000
_cell.length_b   1.000
_cell.length_c   1.000
_cell.angle_alpha   90.00
_cell.angle_beta   90.00
_cell.angle_gamma   90.00
#
_symmetry.space_group_name_H-M   'P 1'
#
loop_
_entity.id
_entity.type
_entity.pdbx_description
1 polymer ?
#
loop_
_entity_poly.entity_id
_entity_poly.type
_entity_poly.pdbx_seq_one_letter_code
_entity_poly.pdbx_strand_id
1 'polypeptide(L)'
;MKINVMVSSLGAYTNGKLTGKCVNLPVDDVKKDILDQINGAEGDEFFITDYTAPFTIGEYTSLTDLNKLAIALNDEEIDTLEDLYWYVIENCDISSTNLPYLYHFDSDDDFNRLMEDRTPIRIACSIGHLNTQDEYLYFDGYDNINSMDENAFQRMLTKSADDLINLFALDHEISSFE
;
A
#
# COMPACT_ATOMS: atom_id res chain seq x y z
N MET A 1 5.21 6.47 5.85
CA MET A 1 4.54 6.79 4.55
C MET A 1 3.53 7.91 4.81
N LYS A 2 3.35 8.89 3.91
CA LYS A 2 2.51 10.06 4.20
C LYS A 2 1.04 9.85 3.80
N ILE A 3 0.14 10.07 4.76
CA ILE A 3 -1.31 10.09 4.55
C ILE A 3 -1.84 11.47 4.99
N ASN A 4 -2.34 12.25 4.03
CA ASN A 4 -3.03 13.51 4.31
C ASN A 4 -4.48 13.41 3.85
N VAL A 5 -5.42 13.88 4.68
CA VAL A 5 -6.84 13.90 4.37
C VAL A 5 -7.42 15.29 4.61
N MET A 6 -8.29 15.74 3.71
CA MET A 6 -9.15 16.90 3.88
C MET A 6 -10.53 16.43 4.35
N VAL A 7 -10.86 16.71 5.60
CA VAL A 7 -12.10 16.27 6.22
C VAL A 7 -13.06 17.45 6.31
N SER A 8 -14.30 17.27 5.85
CA SER A 8 -15.33 18.31 5.85
C SER A 8 -16.57 17.88 6.64
N SER A 9 -17.28 18.86 7.22
CA SER A 9 -18.56 18.61 7.91
C SER A 9 -19.70 18.48 6.89
N LEU A 10 -20.45 17.38 6.97
CA LEU A 10 -21.60 17.14 6.11
C LEU A 10 -22.75 18.10 6.43
N GLY A 11 -23.01 18.33 7.72
CA GLY A 11 -24.04 19.26 8.19
C GLY A 11 -23.77 20.71 7.75
N ALA A 12 -22.52 21.17 7.77
CA ALA A 12 -22.19 22.51 7.28
C ALA A 12 -22.36 22.60 5.75
N TYR A 13 -21.91 21.58 5.02
CA TYR A 13 -21.99 21.51 3.57
C TYR A 13 -23.43 21.58 3.06
N THR A 14 -24.35 20.80 3.66
CA THR A 14 -25.78 20.83 3.32
C THR A 14 -26.45 22.18 3.58
N ASN A 15 -25.91 22.98 4.50
CA ASN A 15 -26.33 24.35 4.80
C ASN A 15 -25.60 25.42 3.95
N GLY A 16 -24.87 25.03 2.91
CA GLY A 16 -24.15 25.94 2.03
C GLY A 16 -22.90 26.57 2.66
N LYS A 17 -22.37 25.99 3.74
CA LYS A 17 -21.14 26.42 4.41
C LYS A 17 -20.05 25.39 4.16
N LEU A 18 -18.95 25.79 3.53
CA LEU A 18 -17.79 24.92 3.39
C LEU A 18 -16.92 25.04 4.65
N THR A 19 -16.90 24.00 5.47
CA THR A 19 -16.00 23.89 6.63
C THR A 19 -15.27 22.56 6.55
N GLY A 20 -13.94 22.62 6.52
CA GLY A 20 -13.10 21.43 6.53
C GLY A 20 -11.67 21.74 6.97
N LYS A 21 -10.91 20.68 7.22
CA LYS A 21 -9.54 20.75 7.73
C LYS A 21 -8.67 19.71 7.03
N CYS A 22 -7.52 20.15 6.52
CA CYS A 22 -6.45 19.25 6.08
C CYS A 22 -5.68 18.76 7.31
N VAL A 23 -5.46 17.46 7.40
CA VAL A 23 -4.75 16.82 8.51
C VAL A 23 -3.76 15.79 7.98
N ASN A 24 -2.55 15.78 8.54
CA ASN A 24 -1.60 14.69 8.34
C ASN A 24 -1.85 13.64 9.42
N LEU A 25 -1.98 12.38 9.02
CA LEU A 25 -2.06 11.26 9.94
C LEU A 25 -0.65 10.69 10.19
N PRO A 26 -0.41 10.08 11.37
CA PRO A 26 -1.34 9.95 12.47
C PRO A 26 -1.48 11.23 13.32
N VAL A 27 -2.59 11.34 14.04
CA VAL A 27 -2.87 12.31 15.11
C VAL A 27 -3.08 11.59 16.44
N ASP A 28 -2.91 12.32 17.55
CA ASP A 28 -3.03 11.77 18.90
C ASP A 28 -4.48 11.33 19.21
N ASP A 29 -5.46 12.16 18.85
CA ASP A 29 -6.89 11.87 19.06
C ASP A 29 -7.70 12.34 17.85
N VAL A 30 -8.20 11.41 17.04
CA VAL A 30 -9.01 11.70 15.85
C VAL A 30 -10.20 12.59 16.15
N LYS A 31 -10.88 12.38 17.30
CA LYS A 31 -12.04 13.19 17.66
C LYS A 31 -11.62 14.62 17.98
N LYS A 32 -10.67 14.77 18.89
CA LYS A 32 -10.23 16.10 19.38
C LYS A 32 -9.46 16.89 18.33
N ASP A 33 -8.58 16.23 17.58
CA ASP A 33 -7.64 16.89 16.68
C ASP A 33 -8.21 17.07 15.27
N ILE A 34 -9.27 16.36 14.90
CA ILE A 34 -9.94 16.50 13.60
C ILE A 34 -11.39 16.92 13.78
N LEU A 35 -12.22 16.05 14.34
CA LEU A 35 -13.69 16.19 14.31
C LEU A 35 -14.19 17.41 15.09
N ASP A 36 -13.67 17.64 16.30
CA ASP A 36 -14.03 18.79 17.13
C ASP A 36 -13.60 20.13 16.49
N GLN A 37 -12.62 20.11 15.57
CA GLN A 37 -12.11 21.31 14.91
C GLN A 37 -12.85 21.66 13.62
N ILE A 38 -13.49 20.69 12.98
CA ILE A 38 -14.32 20.90 11.78
C ILE A 38 -15.78 21.16 12.13
N ASN A 39 -16.08 21.45 13.40
CA ASN A 39 -17.43 21.50 13.89
C ASN A 39 -18.07 22.89 13.79
N GLY A 40 -19.08 22.96 12.94
CA GLY A 40 -19.92 24.12 12.67
C GLY A 40 -21.31 23.74 12.16
N ALA A 41 -21.90 22.63 12.61
CA ALA A 41 -23.32 22.27 12.42
C ALA A 41 -23.66 20.99 13.23
N GLU A 42 -24.91 20.88 13.67
CA GLU A 42 -25.48 19.71 14.36
C GLU A 42 -25.15 18.37 13.67
N GLY A 43 -24.83 17.33 14.45
CA GLY A 43 -25.02 15.93 14.02
C GLY A 43 -23.80 15.00 13.89
N ASP A 44 -22.56 15.44 14.16
CA ASP A 44 -21.33 14.60 14.13
C ASP A 44 -20.99 13.93 12.76
N GLU A 45 -21.71 14.24 11.68
CA GLU A 45 -21.46 13.66 10.35
C GLU A 45 -20.36 14.41 9.57
N PHE A 46 -19.36 13.65 9.08
CA PHE A 46 -18.23 14.14 8.29
C PHE A 46 -18.00 13.28 7.05
N PHE A 47 -17.17 13.77 6.14
CA PHE A 47 -16.70 13.02 4.98
C PHE A 47 -15.31 13.49 4.53
N ILE A 48 -14.56 12.60 3.87
CA ILE A 48 -13.26 12.92 3.29
C ILE A 48 -13.49 13.51 1.90
N THR A 49 -13.22 14.80 1.75
CA THR A 49 -13.41 15.52 0.48
C THR A 49 -12.25 15.38 -0.50
N ASP A 50 -11.05 15.22 0.02
CA ASP A 50 -9.82 15.12 -0.78
C ASP A 50 -8.73 14.45 0.06
N TYR A 51 -7.68 13.93 -0.57
CA TYR A 51 -6.57 13.30 0.13
C TYR A 51 -5.27 13.34 -0.69
N THR A 52 -4.16 13.07 -0.01
CA THR A 52 -2.87 12.80 -0.63
C THR A 52 -2.28 11.57 0.03
N ALA A 53 -2.32 10.45 -0.70
CA ALA A 53 -1.80 9.15 -0.32
C ALA A 53 -1.48 8.36 -1.61
N PRO A 54 -0.60 7.35 -1.57
CA PRO A 54 -0.28 6.52 -2.73
C PRO A 54 -1.31 5.43 -3.03
N PHE A 55 -2.42 5.38 -2.28
CA PHE A 55 -3.51 4.42 -2.38
C PHE A 55 -4.87 5.15 -2.32
N THR A 56 -5.93 4.45 -2.68
CA THR A 56 -7.30 4.98 -2.75
C THR A 56 -7.89 5.13 -1.35
N ILE A 57 -8.44 6.31 -1.06
CA ILE A 57 -9.21 6.56 0.18
C ILE A 57 -10.64 6.95 -0.22
N GLY A 58 -11.62 6.16 0.22
CA GLY A 58 -13.04 6.43 0.02
C GLY A 58 -13.55 7.57 0.90
N GLU A 59 -14.62 8.25 0.44
CA GLU A 59 -15.24 9.40 1.12
C GLU A 59 -15.68 9.10 2.56
N TYR A 60 -16.15 7.87 2.81
CA TYR A 60 -16.67 7.39 4.10
C TYR A 60 -15.69 6.50 4.85
N THR A 61 -14.42 6.47 4.42
CA THR A 61 -13.39 5.70 5.10
C THR A 61 -13.26 6.15 6.56
N SER A 62 -13.19 5.19 7.47
CA SER A 62 -13.02 5.44 8.90
C SER A 62 -11.72 6.20 9.19
N LEU A 63 -11.83 7.44 9.68
CA LEU A 63 -10.66 8.22 10.10
C LEU A 63 -9.90 7.54 11.24
N THR A 64 -10.59 6.77 12.08
CA THR A 64 -9.95 5.99 13.15
C THR A 64 -9.07 4.90 12.57
N ASP A 65 -9.55 4.19 11.54
CA ASP A 65 -8.79 3.11 10.92
C ASP A 65 -7.66 3.65 10.02
N LEU A 66 -7.87 4.76 9.31
CA LEU A 66 -6.79 5.48 8.63
C LEU A 66 -5.71 5.97 9.62
N ASN A 67 -6.11 6.44 10.81
CA ASN A 67 -5.16 6.86 11.83
C ASN A 67 -4.35 5.67 12.36
N LYS A 68 -4.99 4.53 12.63
CA LYS A 68 -4.30 3.29 13.02
C LYS A 68 -3.35 2.82 11.94
N LEU A 69 -3.77 2.87 10.67
CA LEU A 69 -2.93 2.51 9.53
C LEU A 69 -1.68 3.40 9.50
N ALA A 70 -1.85 4.72 9.66
CA ALA A 70 -0.73 5.65 9.68
C ALA A 70 0.22 5.41 10.87
N ILE A 71 -0.30 4.98 12.03
CA ILE A 71 0.53 4.56 13.17
C ILE A 71 1.32 3.30 12.80
N ALA A 72 0.65 2.25 12.32
CA ALA A 72 1.29 0.98 11.97
C ALA A 72 2.39 1.16 10.90
N LEU A 73 2.12 1.95 9.85
CA LEU A 73 3.12 2.27 8.83
C LEU A 73 4.35 2.99 9.42
N ASN A 74 4.17 3.84 10.42
CA ASN A 74 5.29 4.53 11.06
C ASN A 74 6.05 3.62 12.03
N ASP A 75 5.34 2.77 12.76
CA ASP A 75 5.94 1.82 13.72
C ASP A 75 6.82 0.79 13.00
N GLU A 76 6.40 0.34 11.81
CA GLU A 76 7.17 -0.55 10.93
C GLU A 76 8.18 0.20 10.03
N GLU A 77 8.36 1.51 10.21
CA GLU A 77 9.27 2.36 9.43
C GLU A 77 9.03 2.31 7.89
N ILE A 78 7.79 2.05 7.46
CA ILE A 78 7.40 1.95 6.05
C ILE A 78 7.12 3.33 5.47
N ASP A 79 8.00 3.84 4.60
CA ASP A 79 7.89 5.19 4.04
C ASP A 79 7.44 5.27 2.59
N THR A 80 7.68 4.21 1.82
CA THR A 80 7.42 4.12 0.38
C THR A 80 6.57 2.89 0.04
N LEU A 81 6.03 2.84 -1.18
CA LEU A 81 5.34 1.63 -1.67
C LEU A 81 6.29 0.44 -1.79
N GLU A 82 7.59 0.71 -1.95
CA GLU A 82 8.62 -0.33 -2.04
C GLU A 82 8.89 -0.94 -0.66
N ASP A 83 9.04 -0.12 0.38
CA ASP A 83 9.16 -0.61 1.77
C ASP A 83 7.93 -1.46 2.12
N LEU A 84 6.73 -0.99 1.74
CA LEU A 84 5.48 -1.70 1.95
C LEU A 84 5.44 -3.03 1.20
N TYR A 85 5.92 -3.06 -0.05
CA TYR A 85 6.00 -4.27 -0.84
C TYR A 85 6.89 -5.31 -0.17
N TRP A 86 8.12 -4.94 0.22
CA TRP A 86 9.03 -5.87 0.87
C TRP A 86 8.48 -6.38 2.20
N TYR A 87 7.89 -5.51 3.03
CA TYR A 87 7.20 -5.94 4.24
C TYR A 87 6.10 -6.98 3.94
N VAL A 88 5.22 -6.69 2.98
CA VAL A 88 4.08 -7.56 2.64
C VAL A 88 4.56 -8.91 2.10
N ILE A 89 5.60 -8.92 1.27
CA ILE A 89 6.16 -10.13 0.67
C ILE A 89 6.81 -11.04 1.71
N GLU A 90 7.36 -10.48 2.79
CA GLU A 90 8.01 -11.22 3.86
C GLU A 90 7.04 -11.69 4.95
N ASN A 91 6.02 -10.89 5.26
CA ASN A 91 5.19 -11.08 6.45
C ASN A 91 3.74 -11.50 6.15
N CYS A 92 3.22 -11.20 4.96
CA CYS A 92 1.82 -11.43 4.63
C CYS A 92 1.59 -12.62 3.70
N ASP A 93 0.38 -13.20 3.76
CA ASP A 93 -0.08 -14.16 2.75
C ASP A 93 -0.55 -13.44 1.49
N ILE A 94 0.28 -13.48 0.44
CA ILE A 94 0.01 -12.85 -0.86
C ILE A 94 -0.75 -13.76 -1.83
N SER A 95 -1.15 -14.98 -1.43
CA SER A 95 -1.71 -16.00 -2.33
C SER A 95 -3.02 -15.58 -2.99
N SER A 96 -3.72 -14.59 -2.44
CA SER A 96 -4.93 -13.97 -2.99
C SER A 96 -4.65 -12.89 -4.04
N THR A 97 -3.38 -12.51 -4.24
CA THR A 97 -2.97 -11.43 -5.14
C THR A 97 -2.18 -11.95 -6.34
N ASN A 98 -2.04 -11.10 -7.35
CA ASN A 98 -1.13 -11.35 -8.48
C ASN A 98 0.23 -10.68 -8.27
N LEU A 99 0.62 -10.39 -7.01
CA LEU A 99 1.93 -9.82 -6.72
C LEU A 99 3.01 -10.87 -6.99
N PRO A 100 3.98 -10.59 -7.88
CA PRO A 100 5.11 -11.48 -8.05
C PRO A 100 6.05 -11.39 -6.85
N TYR A 101 6.75 -12.48 -6.55
CA TYR A 101 7.94 -12.44 -5.70
C TYR A 101 9.11 -11.95 -6.55
N LEU A 102 9.73 -10.83 -6.15
CA LEU A 102 10.90 -10.29 -6.83
C LEU A 102 12.20 -10.81 -6.22
N TYR A 103 13.20 -10.95 -7.07
CA TYR A 103 14.55 -11.40 -6.75
C TYR A 103 15.52 -10.40 -7.36
N HIS A 104 16.48 -9.87 -6.61
CA HIS A 104 17.48 -8.96 -7.18
C HIS A 104 18.43 -9.74 -8.07
N PHE A 105 18.70 -9.20 -9.27
CA PHE A 105 19.55 -9.86 -10.27
C PHE A 105 20.98 -10.10 -9.76
N ASP A 106 21.49 -9.17 -8.95
CA ASP A 106 22.87 -9.18 -8.42
C ASP A 106 22.98 -9.78 -6.99
N SER A 107 21.93 -10.44 -6.48
CA SER A 107 21.91 -11.06 -5.16
C SER A 107 22.12 -12.57 -5.26
N ASP A 108 23.25 -13.06 -4.73
CA ASP A 108 23.54 -14.50 -4.65
C ASP A 108 22.49 -15.24 -3.81
N ASP A 109 21.98 -14.61 -2.74
CA ASP A 109 20.96 -15.19 -1.88
C ASP A 109 19.62 -15.34 -2.61
N ASP A 110 19.22 -14.31 -3.35
CA ASP A 110 18.00 -14.35 -4.17
C ASP A 110 18.14 -15.36 -5.31
N PHE A 111 19.32 -15.43 -5.93
CA PHE A 111 19.61 -16.44 -6.94
C PHE A 111 19.51 -17.86 -6.36
N ASN A 112 20.10 -18.11 -5.19
CA ASN A 112 20.02 -19.41 -4.53
C ASN A 112 18.58 -19.79 -4.21
N ARG A 113 17.77 -18.84 -3.71
CA ARG A 113 16.35 -19.04 -3.43
C ARG A 113 15.55 -19.33 -4.70
N LEU A 114 15.81 -18.59 -5.79
CA LEU A 114 15.19 -18.80 -7.09
C LEU A 114 15.45 -20.22 -7.63
N MET A 115 16.65 -20.74 -7.38
CA MET A 115 17.12 -22.05 -7.84
C MET A 115 16.82 -23.20 -6.87
N GLU A 116 16.33 -22.90 -5.66
CA GLU A 116 16.04 -23.90 -4.64
C GLU A 116 15.06 -24.96 -5.18
N ASP A 117 15.38 -26.23 -4.96
CA ASP A 117 14.62 -27.39 -5.44
C ASP A 117 14.40 -27.51 -6.95
N ARG A 118 15.19 -26.78 -7.78
CA ARG A 118 15.10 -26.87 -9.25
C ARG A 118 16.28 -27.63 -9.86
N THR A 119 15.98 -28.46 -10.86
CA THR A 119 17.02 -29.09 -11.67
C THR A 119 17.53 -28.12 -12.74
N PRO A 120 18.78 -28.27 -13.22
CA PRO A 120 19.30 -27.45 -14.32
C PRO A 120 18.41 -27.46 -15.58
N ILE A 121 17.76 -28.58 -15.88
CA ILE A 121 16.82 -28.69 -17.01
C ILE A 121 15.58 -27.85 -16.75
N ARG A 122 15.00 -27.91 -15.54
CA ARG A 122 13.83 -27.10 -15.19
C ARG A 122 14.16 -25.61 -15.31
N ILE A 123 15.31 -25.20 -14.79
CA ILE A 123 15.77 -23.80 -14.89
C ILE A 123 15.87 -23.37 -16.35
N ALA A 124 16.53 -24.16 -17.20
CA ALA A 124 16.66 -23.85 -18.62
C ALA A 124 15.31 -23.76 -19.34
N CYS A 125 14.34 -24.59 -18.94
CA CYS A 125 12.97 -24.55 -19.47
C CYS A 125 12.14 -23.37 -18.93
N SER A 126 12.53 -22.81 -17.79
CA SER A 126 11.86 -21.67 -17.15
C SER A 126 12.36 -20.32 -17.65
N ILE A 127 13.38 -20.24 -18.51
CA ILE A 127 13.89 -18.94 -19.01
C ILE A 127 12.85 -18.32 -19.96
N GLY A 128 12.21 -17.24 -19.51
CA GLY A 128 11.30 -16.41 -20.29
C GLY A 128 12.02 -15.23 -20.94
N HIS A 129 11.47 -14.04 -20.75
CA HIS A 129 12.04 -12.80 -21.27
C HIS A 129 12.99 -12.18 -20.24
N LEU A 130 14.30 -12.32 -20.50
CA LEU A 130 15.35 -11.77 -19.65
C LEU A 130 16.11 -10.66 -20.38
N ASN A 131 16.30 -9.54 -19.67
CA ASN A 131 17.27 -8.52 -19.98
C ASN A 131 18.26 -8.44 -18.83
N THR A 132 19.53 -8.71 -19.11
CA THR A 132 20.60 -8.76 -18.08
C THR A 132 20.99 -7.39 -17.53
N GLN A 133 20.34 -6.30 -17.98
CA GLN A 133 20.52 -4.95 -17.45
C GLN A 133 19.41 -4.56 -16.48
N ASP A 134 18.37 -5.39 -16.34
CA ASP A 134 17.27 -5.16 -15.41
C ASP A 134 17.69 -5.54 -13.99
N GLU A 135 17.08 -4.88 -13.01
CA GLU A 135 17.42 -5.03 -11.60
C GLU A 135 16.75 -6.24 -10.92
N TYR A 136 15.57 -6.67 -11.42
CA TYR A 136 14.77 -7.71 -10.77
C TYR A 136 14.42 -8.87 -11.68
N LEU A 137 14.29 -10.05 -11.08
CA LEU A 137 13.74 -11.28 -11.65
C LEU A 137 12.43 -11.66 -10.96
N TYR A 138 11.52 -12.31 -11.68
CA TYR A 138 10.26 -12.78 -11.12
C TYR A 138 9.63 -13.91 -11.95
N PHE A 139 8.66 -14.62 -11.35
CA PHE A 139 7.84 -15.61 -12.06
C PHE A 139 6.51 -15.02 -12.54
N ASP A 140 6.10 -15.33 -13.77
CA ASP A 140 4.83 -14.88 -14.36
C ASP A 140 3.59 -15.71 -13.95
N GLY A 141 3.74 -16.64 -13.01
CA GLY A 141 2.70 -17.60 -12.61
C GLY A 141 2.62 -18.86 -13.48
N TYR A 142 3.36 -18.95 -14.58
CA TYR A 142 3.44 -20.13 -15.47
C TYR A 142 4.82 -20.81 -15.43
N ASP A 143 5.56 -20.59 -14.34
CA ASP A 143 6.93 -21.08 -14.11
C ASP A 143 7.97 -20.50 -15.08
N ASN A 144 7.65 -19.38 -15.76
CA ASN A 144 8.63 -18.63 -16.56
C ASN A 144 9.24 -17.51 -15.71
N ILE A 145 10.57 -17.45 -15.71
CA ILE A 145 11.40 -16.40 -15.11
C ILE A 145 11.50 -15.27 -16.13
N ASN A 146 11.09 -14.08 -15.73
CA ASN A 146 11.19 -12.85 -16.50
C ASN A 146 11.98 -11.82 -15.70
N SER A 147 12.46 -10.76 -16.36
CA SER A 147 13.10 -9.62 -15.71
C SER A 147 12.24 -8.37 -15.79
N MET A 148 12.46 -7.43 -14.87
CA MET A 148 11.88 -6.09 -14.94
C MET A 148 12.86 -5.04 -14.44
N ASP A 149 12.86 -3.89 -15.12
CA ASP A 149 13.64 -2.74 -14.69
C ASP A 149 12.99 -2.04 -13.48
N GLU A 150 13.75 -1.18 -12.82
CA GLU A 150 13.29 -0.36 -11.70
C GLU A 150 12.02 0.43 -12.05
N ASN A 151 11.92 0.98 -13.27
CA ASN A 151 10.74 1.71 -13.68
C ASN A 151 9.49 0.81 -13.79
N ALA A 152 9.63 -0.43 -14.27
CA ALA A 152 8.57 -1.41 -14.32
C ALA A 152 8.13 -1.84 -12.93
N PHE A 153 9.09 -2.00 -12.01
CA PHE A 153 8.80 -2.26 -10.61
C PHE A 153 7.96 -1.14 -9.98
N GLN A 154 8.38 0.13 -10.11
CA GLN A 154 7.62 1.27 -9.57
C GLN A 154 6.21 1.41 -10.20
N ARG A 155 6.06 1.07 -11.49
CA ARG A 155 4.73 1.01 -12.14
C ARG A 155 3.86 -0.11 -11.57
N MET A 156 4.44 -1.27 -11.27
CA MET A 156 3.73 -2.38 -10.64
C MET A 156 3.27 -1.98 -9.23
N LEU A 157 4.15 -1.41 -8.42
CA LEU A 157 3.84 -0.92 -7.07
C LEU A 157 2.67 0.04 -7.08
N THR A 158 2.69 1.04 -7.98
CA THR A 158 1.61 2.02 -8.12
C THR A 158 0.27 1.35 -8.49
N LYS A 159 0.30 0.35 -9.38
CA LYS A 159 -0.90 -0.35 -9.81
C LYS A 159 -1.49 -1.25 -8.71
N SER A 160 -0.64 -1.75 -7.82
CA SER A 160 -1.00 -2.66 -6.74
C SER A 160 -1.05 -1.99 -5.36
N ALA A 161 -1.02 -0.65 -5.31
CA ALA A 161 -0.98 0.08 -4.04
C ALA A 161 -2.16 -0.24 -3.12
N ASP A 162 -3.36 -0.38 -3.68
CA ASP A 162 -4.57 -0.74 -2.92
C ASP A 162 -4.51 -2.19 -2.40
N ASP A 163 -3.94 -3.12 -3.18
CA ASP A 163 -3.76 -4.50 -2.71
C ASP A 163 -2.73 -4.57 -1.59
N LEU A 164 -1.61 -3.86 -1.75
CA LEU A 164 -0.53 -3.79 -0.76
C LEU A 164 -1.02 -3.20 0.57
N ILE A 165 -1.74 -2.08 0.53
CA ILE A 165 -2.23 -1.43 1.74
C ILE A 165 -3.28 -2.29 2.45
N ASN A 166 -4.14 -2.98 1.71
CA ASN A 166 -5.15 -3.86 2.29
C ASN A 166 -4.54 -5.12 2.91
N LEU A 167 -3.50 -5.70 2.30
CA LEU A 167 -2.76 -6.81 2.90
C LEU A 167 -2.07 -6.38 4.20
N PHE A 168 -1.41 -5.23 4.20
CA PHE A 168 -0.78 -4.67 5.40
C PHE A 168 -1.80 -4.36 6.50
N ALA A 169 -2.94 -3.75 6.15
CA ALA A 169 -4.01 -3.46 7.09
C ALA A 169 -4.58 -4.74 7.71
N LEU A 170 -4.77 -5.79 6.91
CA LEU A 170 -5.26 -7.08 7.38
C LEU A 170 -4.30 -7.74 8.39
N ASP A 171 -3.00 -7.70 8.11
CA ASP A 171 -1.94 -8.18 9.02
C ASP A 171 -1.97 -7.47 10.39
N HIS A 172 -2.37 -6.20 10.40
CA HIS A 172 -2.49 -5.37 11.60
C HIS A 172 -3.91 -5.33 12.21
N GLU A 173 -4.81 -6.22 11.78
CA GLU A 173 -6.22 -6.27 12.24
C GLU A 173 -6.99 -4.95 12.03
N ILE A 174 -6.66 -4.20 10.98
CA ILE A 174 -7.32 -2.97 10.56
C ILE A 174 -8.34 -3.29 9.47
N SER A 175 -9.52 -2.66 9.52
CA SER A 175 -10.56 -2.79 8.49
C SER A 175 -10.00 -2.47 7.10
N SER A 176 -10.42 -3.24 6.08
CA SER A 176 -10.06 -2.96 4.68
C SER A 176 -10.63 -1.62 4.21
N PHE A 177 -9.95 -1.00 3.27
CA PHE A 177 -10.32 0.29 2.68
C PHE A 177 -11.00 0.02 1.33
N GLU A 178 -12.32 -0.20 1.35
CA GLU A 178 -13.19 -0.31 0.15
C GLU A 178 -14.12 0.90 -0.01
#